data_AF-A0A329BCR4-F1
#
_entry.id   AF-A0A329BCR4-F1
#
_cell.length_a   1.000
_cell.length_b   1.000
_cell.length_c   1.000
_cell.angle_alpha   90.00
_cell.angle_beta   90.00
_cell.angle_gamma   90.00
#
_symmetry.space_group_name_H-M   'P 1'
#
loop_
_entity.id
_entity.type
_entity.pdbx_description
1 polymer ?
#
loop_
_entity_poly.entity_id
_entity_poly.type
_entity_poly.pdbx_seq_one_letter_code
_entity_poly.pdbx_strand_id
1 'polypeptide(L)' 'MPAIIEAHRIAREDCFMVRIVVEDMTHLELAIDTLAKFGPVTTAVVLASYRRRRSAHR' A
#
# COMPACT_ATOMS: atom_id res chain seq x y z
N MET A 1 11.99 -4.23 -8.46
CA MET A 1 11.29 -5.26 -7.62
C MET A 1 10.50 -4.55 -6.54
N PRO A 2 9.18 -4.79 -6.35
CA PRO A 2 8.35 -3.98 -5.45
C PRO A 2 8.82 -4.08 -3.99
N ALA A 3 9.04 -2.93 -3.35
CA ALA A 3 9.46 -2.87 -1.95
C ALA A 3 8.23 -2.68 -1.05
N ILE A 4 7.91 -3.70 -0.24
CA ILE A 4 6.86 -3.59 0.79
C ILE A 4 7.43 -2.78 1.96
N ILE A 5 6.85 -1.61 2.21
CA ILE A 5 7.29 -0.73 3.30
C ILE A 5 6.41 -0.86 4.53
N GLU A 6 5.16 -1.27 4.36
CA GLU A 6 4.23 -1.55 5.46
C GLU A 6 3.28 -2.68 5.09
N ALA A 7 2.94 -3.52 6.07
CA ALA A 7 1.94 -4.56 5.93
C ALA A 7 1.15 -4.68 7.23
N HIS A 8 -0.15 -4.51 7.16
CA HIS A 8 -1.06 -4.55 8.30
C HIS A 8 -2.16 -5.56 8.04
N ARG A 9 -2.37 -6.47 9.00
CA ARG A 9 -3.60 -7.26 9.06
C ARG A 9 -4.67 -6.40 9.70
N ILE A 10 -5.80 -6.26 9.03
CA ILE A 10 -6.92 -5.47 9.53
C ILE A 10 -8.12 -6.40 9.73
N ALA A 11 -8.97 -6.07 10.70
CA ALA A 11 -10.18 -6.81 10.99
C ALA A 11 -11.35 -6.03 10.38
N ARG A 12 -11.68 -6.28 9.10
CA ARG A 12 -12.85 -5.74 8.37
C ARG A 12 -12.94 -6.36 6.95
N GLU A 13 -13.43 -5.60 5.96
CA GLU A 13 -13.75 -6.01 4.58
C GLU A 13 -12.51 -6.50 3.82
N ASP A 14 -11.38 -5.83 3.96
CA ASP A 14 -10.09 -6.29 3.46
C ASP A 14 -9.34 -7.09 4.54
N CYS A 15 -8.64 -8.16 4.17
CA CYS A 15 -7.83 -8.95 5.12
C CYS A 15 -6.49 -8.29 5.45
N PHE A 16 -5.93 -7.56 4.49
CA PHE A 16 -4.61 -6.94 4.58
C PHE A 16 -4.59 -5.58 3.90
N MET A 17 -3.87 -4.63 4.50
CA MET A 17 -3.48 -3.38 3.88
C MET A 17 -1.96 -3.37 3.74
N VAL A 18 -1.48 -3.20 2.52
CA VAL A 18 -0.04 -3.20 2.21
C VAL A 18 0.32 -1.89 1.53
N ARG A 19 1.42 -1.27 1.96
CA ARG A 19 1.99 -0.10 1.29
C ARG A 19 3.28 -0.52 0.62
N ILE A 20 3.36 -0.29 -0.68
CA ILE A 20 4.51 -0.64 -1.51
C ILE A 20 5.07 0.62 -2.17
N VAL A 21 6.37 0.58 -2.47
CA VAL A 21 7.03 1.52 -3.37
C VAL A 21 7.49 0.74 -4.59
N VAL A 22 7.16 1.29 -5.76
CA VAL A 22 7.47 0.71 -7.07
C VAL A 22 8.20 1.75 -7.92
N GLU A 23 9.03 1.27 -8.83
CA GLU A 23 9.84 2.12 -9.72
C GLU A 23 9.00 2.69 -10.88
N ASP A 24 8.02 1.92 -11.36
CA ASP A 24 7.15 2.25 -12.49
C ASP A 24 5.80 1.50 -12.40
N MET A 25 4.94 1.74 -13.39
CA MET A 25 3.60 1.12 -13.48
C MET A 25 3.66 -0.38 -13.80
N THR A 26 4.66 -0.85 -14.54
CA THR A 26 4.82 -2.28 -14.84
C THR A 26 5.07 -3.08 -13.57
N HIS A 27 5.87 -2.53 -12.66
CA HIS A 27 6.09 -3.11 -11.34
C HIS A 27 4.84 -3.06 -10.45
N LEU A 28 3.98 -2.05 -10.59
CA LEU A 28 2.70 -1.99 -9.90
C LEU A 28 1.77 -3.11 -10.38
N GLU A 29 1.62 -3.29 -11.69
CA GLU A 29 0.81 -4.36 -12.29
C GLU A 29 1.28 -5.73 -11.82
N LEU A 30 2.59 -5.99 -11.85
CA LEU A 30 3.17 -7.25 -11.36
C LEU A 30 2.85 -7.50 -9.87
N ALA A 31 2.87 -6.44 -9.04
CA ALA A 31 2.52 -6.54 -7.63
C ALA A 31 1.03 -6.84 -7.45
N ILE A 32 0.15 -6.18 -8.21
CA ILE A 32 -1.30 -6.43 -8.20
C ILE A 32 -1.59 -7.87 -8.62
N ASP A 33 -1.01 -8.34 -9.73
CA ASP A 33 -1.18 -9.70 -10.23
C ASP A 33 -0.71 -10.76 -9.22
N THR A 34 0.37 -10.45 -8.50
CA THR A 34 0.88 -11.34 -7.46
C THR A 34 -0.08 -11.40 -6.27
N LEU A 35 -0.63 -10.26 -5.85
CA LEU A 35 -1.58 -10.17 -4.74
C LEU A 35 -2.97 -10.73 -5.10
N ALA A 36 -3.38 -10.58 -6.37
CA ALA A 36 -4.66 -11.07 -6.88
C ALA A 36 -4.83 -12.59 -6.75
N LYS A 37 -3.72 -13.33 -6.64
CA LYS A 37 -3.71 -14.77 -6.35
C LYS A 37 -4.32 -15.12 -4.99
N PHE A 38 -4.37 -14.17 -4.05
CA PHE A 38 -4.90 -14.38 -2.69
C PHE A 38 -6.35 -13.88 -2.55
N GLY A 39 -6.90 -13.19 -3.55
CA GLY A 39 -8.23 -12.62 -3.52
C GLY A 39 -8.33 -11.29 -4.29
N PRO A 40 -9.50 -10.63 -4.27
CA PRO A 40 -9.66 -9.32 -4.89
C PRO A 40 -8.72 -8.29 -4.26
N VAL A 41 -8.14 -7.42 -5.10
CA VAL A 41 -7.18 -6.39 -4.67
C VAL A 41 -7.74 -5.01 -5.01
N THR A 42 -7.80 -4.14 -4.00
CA THR A 42 -8.10 -2.71 -4.19
C THR A 42 -6.80 -1.93 -4.16
N THR A 43 -6.54 -1.14 -5.22
CA THR A 43 -5.30 -0.37 -5.34
C THR A 43 -5.57 1.13 -5.27
N ALA A 44 -4.79 1.84 -4.45
CA ALA A 44 -4.79 3.30 -4.39
C ALA A 44 -3.36 3.84 -4.59
N VAL A 45 -3.20 4.75 -5.54
CA VAL A 45 -1.91 5.41 -5.82
C VAL A 45 -1.84 6.72 -5.03
N VAL A 46 -0.75 6.90 -4.28
CA VAL A 46 -0.52 8.13 -3.50
C VAL A 46 0.00 9.23 -4.42
N LEU A 47 -0.86 10.20 -4.75
CA LEU A 47 -0.49 11.34 -5.60
C LEU A 47 0.35 12.39 -4.86
N ALA A 48 0.10 12.57 -3.57
CA ALA A 48 0.85 13.49 -2.72
C ALA A 48 0.83 12.98 -1.27
N SER A 49 1.91 13.24 -0.54
CA SER A 49 2.01 12.99 0.90
C SER A 49 2.29 14.28 1.63
N TYR A 50 1.43 14.63 2.58
CA TYR A 50 1.59 15.83 3.40
C TYR A 50 2.29 15.48 4.72
N ARG A 51 3.22 16.33 5.16
CA ARG A 51 3.87 16.16 6.47
C ARG A 51 2.80 16.17 7.56
N ARG A 52 2.74 15.09 8.36
CA ARG A 52 1.93 15.09 9.57
C ARG A 52 2.44 16.22 10.47
N ARG A 53 1.54 17.16 10.81
CA ARG A 53 1.84 18.22 11.78
C ARG A 53 2.14 17.53 13.11
N ARG A 54 3.36 17.68 13.64
CA ARG A 54 3.67 17.19 14.98
C ARG A 54 2.85 18.02 15.96
N SER A 55 1.91 17.40 16.66
CA SER A 55 1.24 18.04 17.80
C SER A 55 2.33 18.40 18.81
N ALA A 56 2.53 19.69 19.04
CA ALA A 56 3.37 20.16 20.14
C ALA A 56 2.64 19.78 21.43
N HIS A 57 3.06 18.68 22.05
CA HIS A 57 2.63 18.37 23.41
C HIS A 57 3.33 19.38 24.32
N ARG A 58 2.54 20.31 24.87
CA ARG A 58 2.91 21.24 25.92
C ARG A 58 2.20 20.80 27.19
#